data_AF-A0A0V0QCW9-F1
#
_entry.id   AF-A0A0V0QCW9-F1
#
_cell.length_a   1.000
_cell.length_b   1.000
_cell.length_c   1.000
_cell.angle_alpha   90.00
_cell.angle_beta   90.00
_cell.angle_gamma   90.00
#
_symmetry.space_group_name_H-M   'P 1'
#
loop_
_entity.id
_entity.type
_entity.pdbx_description
1 polymer ?
#
loop_
_entity_poly.entity_id
_entity_poly.type
_entity_poly.pdbx_seq_one_letter_code
_entity_poly.pdbx_strand_id
1 'polypeptide(L)'
;MEIIFYYDQNKNPKFQSKFPLIIQSLNLQSKEWIISDQQQGKISNYLDNIAKQTAKKTHSNKSEVLEESNSSNTRKIQNNNQQIPHIEKILFNQQAFRFASYYENINLTSQSGQTFKASDIEIEINQNRATLPEWNANTLKFGANSTDHMLTIDWDQDKGWENPKIQPFQNFSIHPFNSTLHYGLECFEGLKAFRTPKGIRFFRADSNMYRLKNSMKSLSLPDFDGKEFQKCIEELVKVDQQWVPDTAQRGFSLYLRPTAISMEDSLGVKIPNKARLFCVVSPVGPYYPEGFKPIKLYCDPKRFRAAPFGTGNMKIGGNYGPTIPLSTEAAEKGYQQVLWLWKDEVCEVGTSNIFFYWINENGEKELVTPSLESGYILPGVTRDSILDITRSWGRFKVSERIIKMQEVIKAIKEGRLIEAFGAGTAVIVCPIELFHYQGKDYNVPIDPQIRAGRLTKELLEFIQDIQYGDRDYKNWQTDIKI
;
A
#
# COMPACT_ATOMS: atom_id res chain seq x y z
N MET A 1 19.09 17.99 -6.03
CA MET A 1 19.37 16.77 -6.82
C MET A 1 20.47 16.03 -6.08
N GLU A 2 20.12 15.05 -5.26
CA GLU A 2 21.10 14.19 -4.58
C GLU A 2 21.22 12.88 -5.36
N ILE A 3 22.46 12.47 -5.64
CA ILE A 3 22.79 11.16 -6.17
C ILE A 3 23.46 10.39 -5.03
N ILE A 4 22.76 9.40 -4.48
CA ILE A 4 23.29 8.50 -3.45
C ILE A 4 23.91 7.29 -4.15
N PHE A 5 25.19 7.03 -3.92
CA PHE A 5 25.85 5.79 -4.32
C PHE A 5 25.95 4.85 -3.11
N TYR A 6 25.42 3.62 -3.24
CA TYR A 6 25.71 2.52 -2.30
C TYR A 6 26.90 1.72 -2.84
N TYR A 7 27.92 1.48 -2.00
CA TYR A 7 29.13 0.72 -2.35
C TYR A 7 29.27 -0.55 -1.50
N ASP A 8 29.45 -1.69 -2.18
CA ASP A 8 29.84 -2.98 -1.61
C ASP A 8 31.36 -3.17 -1.84
N GLN A 9 32.13 -3.19 -0.76
CA GLN A 9 33.61 -3.26 -0.81
C GLN A 9 34.14 -4.55 -1.45
N ASN A 10 33.31 -5.58 -1.60
CA ASN A 10 33.78 -6.90 -2.01
C ASN A 10 33.82 -7.14 -3.54
N LYS A 11 33.54 -6.13 -4.38
CA LYS A 11 33.29 -6.38 -5.82
C LYS A 11 34.10 -5.62 -6.86
N ASN A 12 35.06 -4.74 -6.53
CA ASN A 12 35.85 -4.11 -7.61
C ASN A 12 37.24 -3.54 -7.23
N PRO A 13 38.35 -4.23 -7.56
CA PRO A 13 39.72 -3.72 -7.33
C PRO A 13 40.10 -2.49 -8.18
N LYS A 14 39.40 -2.20 -9.28
CA LYS A 14 39.71 -1.07 -10.18
C LYS A 14 39.29 0.30 -9.64
N PHE A 15 38.46 0.35 -8.58
CA PHE A 15 38.01 1.62 -8.00
C PHE A 15 39.08 2.22 -7.05
N GLN A 16 39.80 1.37 -6.33
CA GLN A 16 40.86 1.79 -5.40
C GLN A 16 42.00 2.53 -6.11
N SER A 17 42.31 2.18 -7.36
CA SER A 17 43.36 2.86 -8.14
C SER A 17 42.95 4.20 -8.75
N LYS A 18 41.64 4.47 -8.88
CA LYS A 18 41.12 5.72 -9.48
C LYS A 18 40.74 6.79 -8.45
N PHE A 19 40.55 6.43 -7.17
CA PHE A 19 40.05 7.36 -6.15
C PHE A 19 40.84 7.31 -4.81
N PRO A 20 42.18 7.47 -4.83
CA PRO A 20 43.01 7.33 -3.63
C PRO A 20 42.72 8.38 -2.54
N LEU A 21 42.27 9.58 -2.92
CA LEU A 21 41.96 10.67 -1.98
C LEU A 21 40.71 10.42 -1.14
N ILE A 22 39.72 9.69 -1.68
CA ILE A 22 38.47 9.37 -0.96
C ILE A 22 38.73 8.27 0.09
N ILE A 23 39.69 7.37 -0.19
CA ILE A 23 40.05 6.28 0.71
C ILE A 23 40.98 6.75 1.83
N GLN A 24 41.91 7.69 1.59
CA GLN A 24 42.78 8.21 2.64
C GLN A 24 42.05 8.97 3.77
N SER A 25 40.86 9.50 3.52
CA SER A 25 40.01 10.12 4.53
C SER A 25 39.15 9.13 5.33
N LEU A 26 39.09 7.86 4.94
CA LEU A 26 38.36 6.80 5.64
C LEU A 26 39.25 6.15 6.70
N ASN A 27 39.47 6.83 7.82
CA ASN A 27 40.05 6.20 9.00
C ASN A 27 38.96 5.41 9.75
N LEU A 28 38.83 4.12 9.45
CA LEU A 28 37.73 3.23 9.88
C LEU A 28 37.75 2.83 11.37
N GLN A 29 38.46 3.55 12.24
CA GLN A 29 38.51 3.25 13.68
C GLN A 29 37.79 4.27 14.59
N SER A 30 37.30 5.40 14.07
CA SER A 30 36.48 6.34 14.84
C SER A 30 35.12 6.53 14.17
N LYS A 31 34.02 6.28 14.92
CA LYS A 31 32.64 6.53 14.49
C LYS A 31 32.27 8.02 14.45
N GLU A 32 33.17 8.87 13.98
CA GLU A 32 32.91 10.30 13.81
C GLU A 32 33.48 10.80 12.48
N TRP A 33 32.66 11.57 11.77
CA TRP A 33 32.99 12.20 10.50
C TRP A 33 33.55 13.60 10.77
N ILE A 34 34.86 13.79 10.61
CA ILE A 34 35.47 15.12 10.62
C ILE A 34 36.18 15.32 9.29
N ILE A 35 35.50 15.99 8.36
CA ILE A 35 36.12 16.49 7.12
C ILE A 35 36.64 17.89 7.44
N SER A 36 37.95 18.11 7.31
CA SER A 36 38.52 19.46 7.49
C SER A 36 38.12 20.40 6.35
N ASP A 37 38.03 21.70 6.60
CA ASP A 37 37.68 22.72 5.58
C ASP A 37 38.61 22.64 4.34
N GLN A 38 39.87 22.28 4.55
CA GLN A 38 40.84 22.05 3.47
C GLN A 38 40.48 20.86 2.57
N GLN A 39 39.91 19.78 3.13
CA GLN A 39 39.46 18.61 2.36
C GLN A 39 38.15 18.89 1.63
N GLN A 40 37.27 19.68 2.23
CA GLN A 40 36.01 20.12 1.62
C GLN A 40 36.28 20.99 0.38
N GLY A 41 37.24 21.91 0.46
CA GLY A 41 37.68 22.72 -0.68
C GLY A 41 38.29 21.90 -1.83
N LYS A 42 39.00 20.81 -1.52
CA LYS A 42 39.57 19.92 -2.55
C LYS A 42 38.49 19.09 -3.26
N ILE A 43 37.48 18.62 -2.52
CA ILE A 43 36.35 17.87 -3.09
C ILE A 43 35.49 18.79 -3.98
N SER A 44 35.22 20.01 -3.52
CA SER A 44 34.46 20.99 -4.30
C SER A 44 35.17 21.37 -5.61
N ASN A 45 36.47 21.65 -5.57
CA ASN A 45 37.26 21.94 -6.79
C ASN A 45 37.31 20.76 -7.76
N TYR A 46 37.32 19.52 -7.24
CA TYR A 46 37.32 18.32 -8.07
C TYR A 46 35.97 18.11 -8.78
N LEU A 47 34.86 18.31 -8.07
CA LEU A 47 33.51 18.24 -8.64
C LEU A 47 33.26 19.34 -9.68
N ASP A 48 33.76 20.55 -9.44
CA ASP A 48 33.71 21.64 -10.41
C ASP A 48 34.51 21.33 -11.67
N ASN A 49 35.64 20.63 -11.55
CA ASN A 49 36.42 20.19 -12.71
C ASN A 49 35.72 19.08 -13.50
N ILE A 50 35.02 18.16 -12.83
CA ILE A 50 34.18 17.16 -13.49
C ILE A 50 33.01 17.84 -14.21
N ALA A 51 32.34 18.80 -13.57
CA ALA A 51 31.26 19.56 -14.20
C ALA A 51 31.76 20.32 -15.45
N LYS A 52 32.94 20.96 -15.38
CA LYS A 52 33.58 21.65 -16.51
C LYS A 52 33.99 20.70 -17.64
N GLN A 53 34.47 19.50 -17.32
CA GLN A 53 34.81 18.47 -18.33
C GLN A 53 33.56 17.87 -18.99
N THR A 54 32.46 17.77 -18.25
CA THR A 54 31.18 17.25 -18.76
C THR A 54 30.49 18.29 -19.65
N ALA A 55 30.60 19.58 -19.32
CA ALA A 55 30.17 20.70 -20.16
C ALA A 55 31.00 20.87 -21.44
N LYS A 56 32.28 20.48 -21.43
CA LYS A 56 33.11 20.44 -22.66
C LYS A 56 32.73 19.30 -23.62
N LYS A 57 32.18 18.19 -23.12
CA LYS A 57 31.74 17.04 -23.95
C LYS A 57 30.38 17.24 -24.63
N THR A 58 29.55 18.15 -24.13
CA THR A 58 28.26 18.51 -24.76
C THR A 58 28.40 19.55 -25.89
N HIS A 59 29.60 20.09 -26.12
CA HIS A 59 29.89 21.02 -27.23
C HIS A 59 30.61 20.40 -28.45
N SER A 60 30.85 19.08 -28.48
CA SER A 60 31.52 18.44 -29.62
C SER A 60 30.62 17.59 -30.54
N ASN A 61 29.29 17.59 -30.36
CA ASN A 61 28.36 16.87 -31.24
C ASN A 61 27.23 17.78 -31.74
N LYS A 62 27.56 18.72 -32.64
CA LYS A 62 26.65 19.25 -33.67
C LYS A 62 27.48 19.79 -34.84
N SER A 63 27.49 19.07 -35.96
CA SER A 63 27.86 19.58 -37.29
C SER A 63 27.03 18.82 -38.33
N GLU A 64 26.66 19.53 -39.40
CA GLU A 64 25.74 19.22 -40.51
C GLU A 64 24.29 19.68 -40.21
N VAL A 65 23.73 20.76 -40.78
CA VAL A 65 23.81 21.33 -42.15
C VAL A 65 23.17 22.76 -42.17
N LEU A 66 23.64 23.61 -43.11
CA LEU A 66 23.10 24.89 -43.68
C LEU A 66 23.34 26.28 -43.03
N GLU A 67 24.29 26.98 -43.68
CA GLU A 67 24.28 28.35 -44.26
C GLU A 67 23.71 29.60 -43.52
N GLU A 68 24.65 30.56 -43.36
CA GLU A 68 24.56 32.02 -43.53
C GLU A 68 23.35 32.82 -43.01
N SER A 69 23.60 33.68 -42.00
CA SER A 69 23.62 35.15 -42.21
C SER A 69 23.84 35.94 -40.89
N ASN A 70 24.68 36.97 -41.04
CA ASN A 70 25.01 38.12 -40.19
C ASN A 70 24.09 38.49 -39.01
N SER A 71 24.66 38.71 -37.82
CA SER A 71 24.96 40.07 -37.32
C SER A 71 25.29 40.10 -35.82
N SER A 72 26.20 41.02 -35.51
CA SER A 72 26.72 41.46 -34.23
C SER A 72 25.67 41.75 -33.14
N ASN A 73 25.93 41.34 -31.89
CA ASN A 73 25.90 42.25 -30.74
C ASN A 73 26.43 41.60 -29.45
N THR A 74 27.55 42.13 -28.97
CA THR A 74 28.08 41.96 -27.61
C THR A 74 27.28 42.84 -26.65
N ARG A 75 26.70 42.26 -25.59
CA ARG A 75 26.38 43.01 -24.36
C ARG A 75 26.75 42.22 -23.12
N LYS A 76 27.67 42.80 -22.37
CA LYS A 76 28.03 42.51 -20.98
C LYS A 76 26.75 42.55 -20.12
N ILE A 77 26.52 41.51 -19.32
CA ILE A 77 25.56 41.57 -18.22
C ILE A 77 26.35 41.62 -16.92
N GLN A 78 26.26 42.77 -16.27
CA GLN A 78 26.73 43.04 -14.93
C GLN A 78 25.87 42.29 -13.91
N ASN A 79 26.53 41.86 -12.83
CA ASN A 79 25.95 41.37 -11.59
C ASN A 79 24.81 42.26 -11.10
N ASN A 80 23.68 41.65 -10.75
CA ASN A 80 22.80 42.19 -9.72
C ASN A 80 22.36 41.07 -8.78
N ASN A 81 22.86 41.17 -7.55
CA ASN A 81 22.35 40.48 -6.37
C ASN A 81 20.92 40.95 -6.12
N GLN A 82 19.95 40.04 -6.18
CA GLN A 82 18.69 40.19 -5.44
C GLN A 82 18.36 38.90 -4.69
N GLN A 83 18.14 39.12 -3.40
CA GLN A 83 17.77 38.27 -2.27
C GLN A 83 16.86 37.06 -2.58
N ILE A 84 17.20 35.90 -2.00
CA ILE A 84 16.27 34.79 -1.74
C ILE A 84 16.17 34.62 -0.20
N PRO A 85 14.97 34.54 0.41
CA PRO A 85 14.81 34.56 1.86
C PRO A 85 15.17 33.23 2.54
N HIS A 86 15.82 33.35 3.71
CA HIS A 86 15.83 32.46 4.88
C HIS A 86 15.41 30.99 4.70
N ILE A 87 16.40 30.10 4.58
CA ILE A 87 16.28 28.70 4.97
C ILE A 87 16.60 28.63 6.48
N GLU A 88 15.58 28.38 7.29
CA GLU A 88 15.74 28.08 8.71
C GLU A 88 16.52 26.76 8.90
N LYS A 89 17.45 26.81 9.85
CA LYS A 89 18.18 25.69 10.43
C LYS A 89 17.22 24.59 10.90
N ILE A 90 17.26 23.43 10.25
CA ILE A 90 16.93 22.16 10.92
C ILE A 90 18.24 21.58 11.42
N LEU A 91 18.57 21.91 12.67
CA LEU A 91 19.61 21.23 13.44
C LEU A 91 19.13 19.81 13.74
N PHE A 92 19.87 18.84 13.22
CA PHE A 92 19.72 17.42 13.54
C PHE A 92 19.93 17.20 15.04
N ASN A 93 18.86 16.93 15.77
CA ASN A 93 18.93 16.29 17.07
C ASN A 93 19.02 14.78 16.85
N GLN A 94 20.11 14.18 17.31
CA GLN A 94 20.27 12.73 17.42
C GLN A 94 19.32 12.21 18.52
N GLN A 95 18.08 11.90 18.16
CA GLN A 95 17.17 10.99 18.87
C GLN A 95 15.95 10.73 17.97
N ALA A 96 15.62 9.45 17.78
CA ALA A 96 14.55 8.89 16.93
C ALA A 96 14.84 8.84 15.42
N PHE A 97 15.31 7.68 14.95
CA PHE A 97 14.82 7.17 13.67
C PHE A 97 13.29 7.03 13.82
N ARG A 98 12.53 8.06 13.42
CA ARG A 98 11.12 7.86 13.12
C ARG A 98 11.11 6.94 11.91
N PHE A 99 10.80 5.67 12.12
CA PHE A 99 10.36 4.81 11.03
C PHE A 99 9.07 5.43 10.48
N ALA A 100 9.22 6.22 9.42
CA ALA A 100 8.13 6.93 8.78
C ALA A 100 7.05 5.94 8.32
N SER A 101 5.78 6.32 8.44
CA SER A 101 4.68 5.51 7.92
C SER A 101 4.80 5.43 6.39
N TYR A 102 4.42 4.29 5.79
CA TYR A 102 4.37 4.20 4.32
C TYR A 102 3.38 5.22 3.72
N TYR A 103 2.36 5.56 4.50
CA TYR A 103 1.32 6.52 4.18
C TYR A 103 1.63 7.91 4.76
N GLU A 104 2.87 8.17 5.14
CA GLU A 104 3.32 9.52 5.50
C GLU A 104 3.50 10.34 4.20
N ASN A 105 2.95 11.57 4.17
CA ASN A 105 3.01 12.47 3.01
C ASN A 105 2.25 11.99 1.75
N ILE A 106 1.06 11.41 1.93
CA ILE A 106 0.18 11.08 0.80
C ILE A 106 -0.11 12.32 -0.06
N ASN A 107 0.10 12.21 -1.37
CA ASN A 107 -0.43 13.14 -2.35
C ASN A 107 -1.62 12.50 -3.09
N LEU A 108 -2.83 12.98 -2.81
CA LEU A 108 -4.06 12.53 -3.48
C LEU A 108 -4.40 13.34 -4.73
N THR A 109 -3.74 14.47 -4.97
CA THR A 109 -4.07 15.35 -6.09
C THR A 109 -3.74 14.68 -7.43
N SER A 110 -4.55 14.96 -8.45
CA SER A 110 -4.27 14.53 -9.83
C SER A 110 -3.01 15.21 -10.37
N GLN A 111 -2.09 14.44 -10.96
CA GLN A 111 -0.87 14.96 -11.57
C GLN A 111 -1.12 15.58 -12.95
N SER A 112 -2.20 15.18 -13.64
CA SER A 112 -2.59 15.76 -14.94
C SER A 112 -3.34 17.08 -14.82
N GLY A 113 -3.79 17.44 -13.60
CA GLY A 113 -4.64 18.61 -13.35
C GLY A 113 -6.11 18.43 -13.77
N GLN A 114 -6.42 17.40 -14.55
CA GLN A 114 -7.79 17.05 -14.96
C GLN A 114 -8.34 15.93 -14.06
N THR A 115 -9.54 16.12 -13.55
CA THR A 115 -10.28 15.17 -12.69
C THR A 115 -11.76 15.52 -12.70
N PHE A 116 -12.62 14.53 -12.49
CA PHE A 116 -14.02 14.77 -12.11
C PHE A 116 -14.11 15.46 -10.74
N LYS A 117 -15.26 16.08 -10.45
CA LYS A 117 -15.54 16.73 -9.16
C LYS A 117 -16.76 16.10 -8.50
N ALA A 118 -16.70 15.93 -7.18
CA ALA A 118 -17.83 15.44 -6.41
C ALA A 118 -19.01 16.42 -6.40
N SER A 119 -18.78 17.71 -6.66
CA SER A 119 -19.84 18.72 -6.80
C SER A 119 -20.73 18.48 -8.02
N ASP A 120 -20.24 17.75 -9.02
CA ASP A 120 -20.89 17.57 -10.31
C ASP A 120 -21.59 16.19 -10.38
N ILE A 121 -21.81 15.57 -9.22
CA ILE A 121 -22.39 14.23 -9.12
C ILE A 121 -23.85 14.23 -9.56
N GLU A 122 -24.18 13.30 -10.45
CA GLU A 122 -25.55 13.03 -10.88
C GLU A 122 -26.09 11.85 -10.05
N ILE A 123 -27.26 12.02 -9.43
CA ILE A 123 -27.86 11.00 -8.55
C ILE A 123 -29.20 10.56 -9.12
N GLU A 124 -29.28 9.29 -9.51
CA GLU A 124 -30.51 8.59 -9.85
C GLU A 124 -30.89 7.63 -8.71
N ILE A 125 -31.99 7.94 -8.02
CA ILE A 125 -32.46 7.13 -6.88
C ILE A 125 -33.26 5.92 -7.38
N ASN A 126 -32.84 4.72 -6.94
CA ASN A 126 -33.59 3.49 -7.11
C ASN A 126 -34.92 3.56 -6.34
N GLN A 127 -36.03 3.56 -7.08
CA GLN A 127 -37.38 3.57 -6.52
C GLN A 127 -37.80 2.21 -5.93
N ASN A 128 -37.14 1.12 -6.35
CA ASN A 128 -37.41 -0.24 -5.91
C ASN A 128 -36.28 -0.70 -4.96
N ARG A 129 -36.26 -0.15 -3.75
CA ARG A 129 -35.25 -0.49 -2.73
C ARG A 129 -35.39 -1.94 -2.28
N ALA A 130 -34.26 -2.64 -2.18
CA ALA A 130 -34.23 -4.00 -1.68
C ALA A 130 -34.47 -4.05 -0.16
N THR A 131 -35.00 -5.18 0.30
CA THR A 131 -35.11 -5.45 1.74
C THR A 131 -33.72 -5.59 2.35
N LEU A 132 -33.51 -4.92 3.48
CA LEU A 132 -32.26 -5.05 4.24
C LEU A 132 -32.02 -6.52 4.65
N PRO A 133 -30.76 -6.98 4.66
CA PRO A 133 -30.46 -8.34 5.09
C PRO A 133 -30.70 -8.50 6.58
N GLU A 134 -30.91 -9.75 7.01
CA GLU A 134 -30.73 -10.09 8.42
C GLU A 134 -29.25 -9.99 8.78
N TRP A 135 -28.93 -9.25 9.83
CA TRP A 135 -27.56 -9.09 10.33
C TRP A 135 -27.10 -10.34 11.09
N ASN A 136 -26.84 -11.40 10.34
CA ASN A 136 -26.50 -12.72 10.85
C ASN A 136 -25.23 -13.23 10.15
N ALA A 137 -24.20 -13.51 10.95
CA ALA A 137 -22.88 -13.90 10.46
C ALA A 137 -22.87 -15.25 9.70
N ASN A 138 -23.89 -16.08 9.89
CA ASN A 138 -24.00 -17.38 9.22
C ASN A 138 -24.65 -17.27 7.83
N THR A 139 -25.46 -16.24 7.59
CA THR A 139 -26.20 -16.06 6.34
C THR A 139 -25.58 -14.97 5.46
N LEU A 140 -25.01 -13.93 6.07
CA LEU A 140 -24.40 -12.82 5.35
C LEU A 140 -23.02 -13.20 4.82
N LYS A 141 -22.95 -13.53 3.53
CA LYS A 141 -21.70 -13.90 2.85
C LYS A 141 -20.97 -12.66 2.34
N PHE A 142 -19.68 -12.56 2.64
CA PHE A 142 -18.83 -11.45 2.21
C PHE A 142 -18.91 -11.23 0.69
N GLY A 143 -19.37 -10.05 0.26
CA GLY A 143 -19.42 -9.66 -1.15
C GLY A 143 -20.51 -10.34 -1.98
N ALA A 144 -21.47 -11.05 -1.36
CA ALA A 144 -22.52 -11.78 -2.08
C ALA A 144 -23.79 -10.94 -2.33
N ASN A 145 -24.01 -9.89 -1.53
CA ASN A 145 -25.16 -9.00 -1.64
C ASN A 145 -24.67 -7.58 -1.93
N SER A 146 -25.32 -6.87 -2.85
CA SER A 146 -25.08 -5.45 -3.12
C SER A 146 -26.10 -4.58 -2.37
N THR A 147 -25.77 -3.31 -2.19
CA THR A 147 -26.76 -2.27 -1.84
C THR A 147 -27.56 -1.83 -3.07
N ASP A 148 -28.41 -0.83 -2.92
CA ASP A 148 -29.35 -0.37 -3.96
C ASP A 148 -28.66 0.41 -5.10
N HIS A 149 -27.52 1.06 -4.82
CA HIS A 149 -26.84 1.94 -5.77
C HIS A 149 -25.37 1.58 -5.98
N MET A 150 -24.81 2.11 -7.06
CA MET A 150 -23.37 2.07 -7.35
C MET A 150 -22.90 3.44 -7.87
N LEU A 151 -21.63 3.74 -7.66
CA LEU A 151 -20.96 4.90 -8.25
C LEU A 151 -20.24 4.48 -9.53
N THR A 152 -20.35 5.26 -10.61
CA THR A 152 -19.61 5.07 -11.87
C THR A 152 -19.09 6.40 -12.41
N ILE A 153 -17.89 6.38 -13.00
CA ILE A 153 -17.23 7.53 -13.60
C ILE A 153 -16.45 7.02 -14.81
N ASP A 154 -16.82 7.46 -16.00
CA ASP A 154 -16.16 7.07 -17.24
C ASP A 154 -15.08 8.08 -17.62
N TRP A 155 -14.06 7.59 -18.32
CA TRP A 155 -12.96 8.39 -18.85
C TRP A 155 -12.71 8.02 -20.31
N ASP A 156 -12.46 9.04 -21.11
CA ASP A 156 -12.04 8.92 -22.51
C ASP A 156 -10.82 9.82 -22.75
N GLN A 157 -9.86 9.35 -23.54
CA GLN A 157 -8.60 10.06 -23.77
C GLN A 157 -8.79 11.46 -24.36
N ASP A 158 -9.80 11.65 -25.21
CA ASP A 158 -10.04 12.92 -25.91
C ASP A 158 -10.87 13.90 -25.07
N LYS A 159 -11.73 13.37 -24.18
CA LYS A 159 -12.70 14.16 -23.40
C LYS A 159 -12.32 14.33 -21.93
N GLY A 160 -11.45 13.47 -21.41
CA GLY A 160 -11.15 13.37 -19.99
C GLY A 160 -12.22 12.60 -19.21
N TRP A 161 -12.32 12.92 -17.91
CA TRP A 161 -13.30 12.32 -17.00
C TRP A 161 -14.70 12.91 -17.21
N GLU A 162 -15.71 12.05 -17.27
CA GLU A 162 -17.11 12.45 -17.21
C GLU A 162 -17.56 12.77 -15.78
N ASN A 163 -18.78 13.29 -15.65
CA ASN A 163 -19.42 13.53 -14.36
C ASN A 163 -19.60 12.21 -13.58
N PRO A 164 -19.38 12.20 -12.26
CA PRO A 164 -19.67 11.03 -11.43
C PRO A 164 -21.17 10.75 -11.39
N LYS A 165 -21.57 9.47 -11.46
CA LYS A 165 -22.97 9.04 -11.44
C LYS A 165 -23.22 8.05 -10.31
N ILE A 166 -24.08 8.39 -9.36
CA ILE A 166 -24.71 7.44 -8.43
C ILE A 166 -26.02 7.01 -9.06
N GLN A 167 -26.18 5.72 -9.29
CA GLN A 167 -27.31 5.17 -10.01
C GLN A 167 -27.68 3.79 -9.45
N PRO A 168 -28.87 3.24 -9.76
CA PRO A 168 -29.25 1.91 -9.33
C PRO A 168 -28.18 0.88 -9.69
N PHE A 169 -27.94 -0.08 -8.78
CA PHE A 169 -27.00 -1.17 -9.03
C PHE A 169 -27.42 -1.94 -10.30
N GLN A 170 -26.48 -2.12 -11.23
CA GLN A 170 -26.75 -2.80 -12.50
C GLN A 170 -25.51 -3.51 -13.05
N ASN A 171 -25.75 -4.48 -13.94
CA ASN A 171 -24.69 -5.16 -14.67
C ASN A 171 -24.05 -4.22 -15.71
N PHE A 172 -22.76 -4.39 -15.95
CA PHE A 172 -22.08 -3.71 -17.04
C PHE A 172 -22.30 -4.43 -18.37
N SER A 173 -22.59 -3.65 -19.41
CA SER A 173 -22.40 -4.07 -20.80
C SER A 173 -20.95 -3.80 -21.19
N ILE A 174 -20.20 -4.87 -21.48
CA ILE A 174 -18.77 -4.81 -21.83
C ILE A 174 -18.58 -5.47 -23.18
N HIS A 175 -17.83 -4.82 -24.07
CA HIS A 175 -17.50 -5.38 -25.38
C HIS A 175 -16.65 -6.66 -25.23
N PRO A 176 -16.85 -7.70 -26.06
CA PRO A 176 -16.07 -8.94 -25.93
C PRO A 176 -14.57 -8.78 -26.13
N PHE A 177 -14.10 -7.74 -26.82
CA PHE A 177 -12.65 -7.42 -26.97
C PHE A 177 -12.09 -6.52 -25.87
N ASN A 178 -12.88 -6.23 -24.83
CA ASN A 178 -12.45 -5.35 -23.75
C ASN A 178 -11.15 -5.85 -23.09
N SER A 179 -10.13 -5.00 -23.04
CA SER A 179 -8.79 -5.40 -22.57
C SER A 179 -8.73 -5.81 -21.09
N THR A 180 -9.74 -5.49 -20.28
CA THR A 180 -9.88 -6.02 -18.91
C THR A 180 -10.04 -7.53 -18.92
N LEU A 181 -10.88 -8.05 -19.84
CA LEU A 181 -11.17 -9.49 -19.96
C LEU A 181 -9.98 -10.30 -20.47
N HIS A 182 -9.15 -9.70 -21.34
CA HIS A 182 -8.05 -10.40 -22.02
C HIS A 182 -6.70 -10.23 -21.34
N TYR A 183 -6.42 -9.05 -20.77
CA TYR A 183 -5.08 -8.68 -20.28
C TYR A 183 -5.08 -8.26 -18.80
N GLY A 184 -6.22 -8.35 -18.11
CA GLY A 184 -6.30 -8.04 -16.68
C GLY A 184 -5.96 -6.60 -16.34
N LEU A 185 -6.27 -5.65 -17.23
CA LEU A 185 -6.12 -4.21 -16.99
C LEU A 185 -7.19 -3.70 -16.01
N GLU A 186 -7.09 -4.16 -14.77
CA GLU A 186 -7.99 -3.86 -13.67
C GLU A 186 -7.27 -3.82 -12.32
N CYS A 187 -7.72 -2.90 -11.46
CA CYS A 187 -7.29 -2.86 -10.07
C CYS A 187 -8.45 -2.45 -9.17
N PHE A 188 -8.33 -2.73 -7.88
CA PHE A 188 -9.40 -2.49 -6.93
C PHE A 188 -8.89 -2.07 -5.56
N GLU A 189 -9.82 -1.59 -4.75
CA GLU A 189 -9.63 -1.29 -3.33
C GLU A 189 -10.65 -2.02 -2.46
N GLY A 190 -10.43 -1.94 -1.15
CA GLY A 190 -11.26 -2.49 -0.11
C GLY A 190 -11.13 -1.66 1.16
N LEU A 191 -12.19 -0.94 1.47
CA LEU A 191 -12.36 -0.17 2.70
C LEU A 191 -13.74 -0.45 3.31
N LYS A 192 -13.98 0.04 4.52
CA LYS A 192 -15.21 -0.21 5.26
C LYS A 192 -15.81 1.08 5.79
N ALA A 193 -17.13 1.12 5.83
CA ALA A 193 -17.92 2.13 6.52
C ALA A 193 -18.56 1.55 7.78
N PHE A 194 -18.52 2.32 8.86
CA PHE A 194 -19.00 1.93 10.18
C PHE A 194 -19.98 2.98 10.70
N ARG A 195 -21.07 2.53 11.33
CA ARG A 195 -21.93 3.42 12.10
C ARG A 195 -21.26 3.73 13.44
N THR A 196 -21.25 4.99 13.79
CA THR A 196 -20.77 5.52 15.07
C THR A 196 -21.88 6.34 15.72
N PRO A 197 -21.75 6.70 17.02
CA PRO A 197 -22.68 7.64 17.65
C PRO A 197 -22.75 9.03 16.99
N LYS A 198 -21.75 9.40 16.18
CA LYS A 198 -21.62 10.72 15.53
C LYS A 198 -22.02 10.73 14.06
N GLY A 199 -22.39 9.59 13.48
CA GLY A 199 -22.66 9.43 12.04
C GLY A 199 -21.99 8.19 11.46
N ILE A 200 -21.71 8.19 10.15
CA ILE A 200 -20.96 7.12 9.49
C ILE A 200 -19.49 7.53 9.39
N ARG A 201 -18.58 6.56 9.51
CA ARG A 201 -17.14 6.79 9.49
C ARG A 201 -16.43 5.84 8.53
N PHE A 202 -15.42 6.36 7.82
CA PHE A 202 -14.39 5.55 7.17
C PHE A 202 -13.13 5.47 8.02
N PHE A 203 -12.40 4.37 7.87
CA PHE A 203 -11.10 4.16 8.49
C PHE A 203 -9.99 4.31 7.46
N ARG A 204 -9.16 5.35 7.60
CA ARG A 204 -7.97 5.65 6.78
C ARG A 204 -8.23 5.57 5.27
N ALA A 205 -9.35 6.13 4.82
CA ALA A 205 -9.77 6.10 3.42
C ALA A 205 -8.75 6.77 2.48
N ASP A 206 -8.05 7.80 2.95
CA ASP A 206 -6.95 8.46 2.26
C ASP A 206 -5.85 7.49 1.81
N SER A 207 -5.51 6.54 2.68
CA SER A 207 -4.50 5.51 2.45
C SER A 207 -4.96 4.52 1.37
N ASN A 208 -6.26 4.19 1.36
CA ASN A 208 -6.87 3.39 0.28
C ASN A 208 -6.86 4.15 -1.05
N MET A 209 -7.23 5.44 -1.07
CA MET A 209 -7.22 6.25 -2.29
C MET A 209 -5.81 6.38 -2.88
N TYR A 210 -4.80 6.56 -2.03
CA TYR A 210 -3.40 6.58 -2.45
C TYR A 210 -2.98 5.26 -3.11
N ARG A 211 -3.33 4.12 -2.50
CA ARG A 211 -2.98 2.81 -3.04
C ARG A 211 -3.75 2.47 -4.32
N LEU A 212 -4.99 2.93 -4.47
CA LEU A 212 -5.74 2.82 -5.72
C LEU A 212 -5.07 3.63 -6.84
N LYS A 213 -4.71 4.90 -6.59
CA LYS A 213 -3.97 5.73 -7.55
C LYS A 213 -2.68 5.05 -8.01
N ASN A 214 -1.91 4.50 -7.07
CA ASN A 214 -0.67 3.79 -7.41
C ASN A 214 -0.93 2.53 -8.26
N SER A 215 -2.00 1.79 -7.95
CA SER A 215 -2.38 0.60 -8.74
C SER A 215 -2.82 0.99 -10.15
N MET A 216 -3.65 2.03 -10.30
CA MET A 216 -4.07 2.56 -11.61
C MET A 216 -2.86 3.03 -12.43
N LYS A 217 -1.94 3.79 -11.81
CA LYS A 217 -0.71 4.24 -12.45
C LYS A 217 0.14 3.07 -12.96
N SER A 218 0.26 1.98 -12.19
CA SER A 218 1.02 0.79 -12.61
C SER A 218 0.43 0.08 -13.83
N LEU A 219 -0.87 0.28 -14.09
CA LEU A 219 -1.60 -0.26 -15.24
C LEU A 219 -1.74 0.73 -16.40
N SER A 220 -1.12 1.92 -16.30
CA SER A 220 -1.31 3.02 -17.26
C SER A 220 -2.78 3.44 -17.42
N LEU A 221 -3.60 3.27 -16.37
CA LEU A 221 -4.94 3.82 -16.30
C LEU A 221 -4.89 5.33 -15.94
N PRO A 222 -5.91 6.12 -16.32
CA PRO A 222 -5.91 7.57 -16.10
C PRO A 222 -5.80 7.95 -14.61
N ASP A 223 -5.02 8.99 -14.31
CA ASP A 223 -4.93 9.54 -12.96
C ASP A 223 -6.21 10.32 -12.58
N PHE A 224 -6.47 10.46 -11.28
CA PHE A 224 -7.66 11.13 -10.74
C PHE A 224 -7.34 11.80 -9.39
N ASP A 225 -8.15 12.75 -8.93
CA ASP A 225 -8.01 13.30 -7.58
C ASP A 225 -8.66 12.36 -6.54
N GLY A 226 -7.83 11.80 -5.65
CA GLY A 226 -8.28 10.85 -4.64
C GLY A 226 -9.22 11.45 -3.59
N LYS A 227 -9.15 12.76 -3.34
CA LYS A 227 -10.08 13.44 -2.42
C LYS A 227 -11.45 13.60 -3.07
N GLU A 228 -11.49 13.93 -4.35
CA GLU A 228 -12.76 14.02 -5.09
C GLU A 228 -13.43 12.65 -5.18
N PHE A 229 -12.67 11.58 -5.47
CA PHE A 229 -13.22 10.24 -5.49
C PHE A 229 -13.73 9.77 -4.12
N GLN A 230 -12.99 10.07 -3.05
CA GLN A 230 -13.44 9.78 -1.69
C GLN A 230 -14.78 10.46 -1.40
N LYS A 231 -14.94 11.74 -1.73
CA LYS A 231 -16.22 12.46 -1.57
C LYS A 231 -17.35 11.83 -2.37
N CYS A 232 -17.11 11.38 -3.60
CA CYS A 232 -18.13 10.64 -4.36
C CYS A 232 -18.57 9.35 -3.65
N ILE A 233 -17.62 8.61 -3.03
CA ILE A 233 -17.93 7.42 -2.23
C ILE A 233 -18.69 7.80 -0.95
N GLU A 234 -18.36 8.93 -0.32
CA GLU A 234 -19.12 9.46 0.82
C GLU A 234 -20.58 9.73 0.43
N GLU A 235 -20.84 10.38 -0.71
CA GLU A 235 -22.21 10.59 -1.23
C GLU A 235 -22.93 9.28 -1.53
N LEU A 236 -22.26 8.29 -2.14
CA LEU A 236 -22.84 6.95 -2.35
C LEU A 236 -23.28 6.32 -1.03
N VAL A 237 -22.44 6.41 0.01
CA VAL A 237 -22.77 5.89 1.34
C VAL A 237 -23.88 6.67 2.02
N LYS A 238 -24.05 7.98 1.75
CA LYS A 238 -25.20 8.75 2.24
C LYS A 238 -26.51 8.32 1.58
N VAL A 239 -26.49 8.08 0.27
CA VAL A 239 -27.65 7.57 -0.48
C VAL A 239 -28.07 6.20 0.06
N ASP A 240 -27.10 5.31 0.29
CA ASP A 240 -27.30 3.96 0.80
C ASP A 240 -27.16 3.84 2.33
N GLN A 241 -27.28 4.94 3.06
CA GLN A 241 -26.95 4.96 4.49
C GLN A 241 -27.72 3.94 5.32
N GLN A 242 -28.96 3.60 4.94
CA GLN A 242 -29.78 2.59 5.61
C GLN A 242 -29.14 1.19 5.61
N TRP A 243 -28.21 0.93 4.69
CA TRP A 243 -27.47 -0.32 4.61
C TRP A 243 -26.29 -0.38 5.59
N VAL A 244 -25.89 0.73 6.21
CA VAL A 244 -24.82 0.71 7.23
C VAL A 244 -25.40 0.12 8.52
N PRO A 245 -24.87 -1.02 9.01
CA PRO A 245 -25.39 -1.65 10.21
C PRO A 245 -25.31 -0.72 11.40
N ASP A 246 -26.32 -0.76 12.25
CA ASP A 246 -26.43 0.11 13.42
C ASP A 246 -25.38 -0.22 14.48
N THR A 247 -25.18 0.68 15.44
CA THR A 247 -24.19 0.53 16.52
C THR A 247 -24.43 -0.73 17.38
N ALA A 248 -25.67 -1.20 17.48
CA ALA A 248 -26.04 -2.45 18.14
C ALA A 248 -25.51 -3.71 17.41
N GLN A 249 -25.16 -3.60 16.12
CA GLN A 249 -24.68 -4.69 15.26
C GLN A 249 -23.15 -4.66 15.12
N ARG A 250 -22.43 -4.51 16.24
CA ARG A 250 -20.96 -4.51 16.26
C ARG A 250 -20.42 -5.82 15.66
N GLY A 251 -19.38 -5.72 14.84
CA GLY A 251 -18.83 -6.82 14.04
C GLY A 251 -19.31 -6.82 12.59
N PHE A 252 -20.39 -6.09 12.28
CA PHE A 252 -20.86 -5.84 10.92
C PHE A 252 -20.40 -4.47 10.41
N SER A 253 -20.32 -4.32 9.07
CA SER A 253 -19.94 -3.07 8.39
C SER A 253 -20.45 -3.06 6.96
N LEU A 254 -20.40 -1.92 6.27
CA LEU A 254 -20.44 -1.91 4.81
C LEU A 254 -19.03 -2.01 4.26
N TYR A 255 -18.83 -2.96 3.35
CA TYR A 255 -17.62 -3.06 2.57
C TYR A 255 -17.78 -2.28 1.25
N LEU A 256 -16.84 -1.39 1.00
CA LEU A 256 -16.78 -0.56 -0.20
C LEU A 256 -15.72 -1.15 -1.14
N ARG A 257 -16.08 -1.33 -2.41
CA ARG A 257 -15.22 -1.89 -3.46
C ARG A 257 -15.00 -0.88 -4.59
N PRO A 258 -14.17 0.14 -4.39
CA PRO A 258 -13.70 0.95 -5.50
C PRO A 258 -12.89 0.09 -6.48
N THR A 259 -13.12 0.25 -7.78
CA THR A 259 -12.52 -0.58 -8.82
C THR A 259 -12.31 0.26 -10.07
N ALA A 260 -11.17 0.09 -10.72
CA ALA A 260 -10.87 0.69 -12.01
C ALA A 260 -10.62 -0.41 -13.04
N ILE A 261 -11.23 -0.27 -14.21
CA ILE A 261 -11.12 -1.20 -15.34
C ILE A 261 -10.84 -0.43 -16.63
N SER A 262 -10.20 -1.10 -17.59
CA SER A 262 -10.12 -0.61 -18.95
C SER A 262 -11.48 -0.76 -19.67
N MET A 263 -11.79 0.22 -20.52
CA MET A 263 -12.92 0.23 -21.45
C MET A 263 -12.46 0.21 -22.91
N GLU A 264 -11.24 -0.26 -23.18
CA GLU A 264 -10.66 -0.38 -24.52
C GLU A 264 -11.17 -1.63 -25.26
N ASP A 265 -11.86 -1.42 -26.38
CA ASP A 265 -12.50 -2.47 -27.17
C ASP A 265 -11.60 -2.98 -28.29
N SER A 266 -10.37 -3.35 -27.93
CA SER A 266 -9.34 -3.81 -28.88
C SER A 266 -8.48 -4.91 -28.29
N LEU A 267 -8.11 -5.89 -29.12
CA LEU A 267 -7.15 -6.96 -28.78
C LEU A 267 -5.68 -6.50 -28.87
N GLY A 268 -5.41 -5.23 -29.14
CA GLY A 268 -4.06 -4.70 -29.03
C GLY A 268 -3.62 -4.61 -27.56
N VAL A 269 -2.44 -5.11 -27.23
CA VAL A 269 -1.83 -4.87 -25.92
C VAL A 269 -1.22 -3.47 -25.92
N LYS A 270 -2.01 -2.48 -25.46
CA LYS A 270 -1.65 -1.06 -25.46
C LYS A 270 -2.24 -0.35 -24.25
N ILE A 271 -1.82 0.91 -24.05
CA ILE A 271 -2.46 1.83 -23.10
C ILE A 271 -3.93 2.01 -23.54
N PRO A 272 -4.90 1.90 -22.62
CA PRO A 272 -6.30 2.04 -22.99
C PRO A 272 -6.68 3.50 -23.20
N ASN A 273 -7.49 3.77 -24.23
CA ASN A 273 -8.00 5.12 -24.51
C ASN A 273 -9.30 5.40 -23.74
N LYS A 274 -9.89 4.39 -23.10
CA LYS A 274 -11.08 4.51 -22.28
C LYS A 274 -10.92 3.71 -21.01
N ALA A 275 -11.47 4.21 -19.92
CA ALA A 275 -11.46 3.53 -18.62
C ALA A 275 -12.75 3.83 -17.86
N ARG A 276 -13.03 3.00 -16.85
CA ARG A 276 -14.12 3.22 -15.91
C ARG A 276 -13.60 3.07 -14.50
N LEU A 277 -13.93 4.04 -13.66
CA LEU A 277 -13.77 3.98 -12.20
C LEU A 277 -15.16 3.82 -11.59
N PHE A 278 -15.35 2.86 -10.69
CA PHE A 278 -16.64 2.60 -10.07
C PHE A 278 -16.48 2.17 -8.61
N CYS A 279 -17.56 2.25 -7.83
CA CYS A 279 -17.61 1.69 -6.49
C CYS A 279 -18.94 0.96 -6.28
N VAL A 280 -18.86 -0.29 -5.86
CA VAL A 280 -20.00 -1.09 -5.39
C VAL A 280 -19.90 -1.30 -3.88
N VAL A 281 -21.05 -1.46 -3.22
CA VAL A 281 -21.13 -1.57 -1.77
C VAL A 281 -21.82 -2.87 -1.39
N SER A 282 -21.34 -3.51 -0.33
CA SER A 282 -21.85 -4.79 0.15
C SER A 282 -21.91 -4.83 1.68
N PRO A 283 -23.04 -5.21 2.30
CA PRO A 283 -23.09 -5.48 3.73
C PRO A 283 -22.24 -6.72 4.06
N VAL A 284 -21.40 -6.61 5.08
CA VAL A 284 -20.52 -7.70 5.51
C VAL A 284 -20.56 -7.90 7.01
N GLY A 285 -20.54 -9.17 7.42
CA GLY A 285 -20.36 -9.57 8.81
C GLY A 285 -18.90 -9.86 9.15
N PRO A 286 -18.67 -10.50 10.31
CA PRO A 286 -17.37 -11.07 10.65
C PRO A 286 -16.88 -11.99 9.53
N TYR A 287 -15.60 -11.88 9.18
CA TYR A 287 -15.03 -12.60 8.03
C TYR A 287 -15.09 -14.13 8.18
N TYR A 288 -14.94 -14.63 9.41
CA TYR A 288 -15.16 -16.03 9.74
C TYR A 288 -16.49 -16.14 10.49
N PRO A 289 -17.44 -16.98 10.02
CA PRO A 289 -18.72 -17.19 10.71
C PRO A 289 -18.55 -17.70 12.15
N GLU A 290 -17.48 -18.47 12.39
CA GLU A 290 -17.07 -18.94 13.72
C GLU A 290 -16.43 -17.85 14.61
N GLY A 291 -16.35 -16.60 14.14
CA GLY A 291 -15.83 -15.46 14.88
C GLY A 291 -14.29 -15.35 14.87
N PHE A 292 -13.73 -14.85 15.97
CA PHE A 292 -12.29 -14.65 16.15
C PHE A 292 -11.58 -15.99 16.43
N LYS A 293 -11.47 -16.82 15.40
CA LYS A 293 -10.89 -18.17 15.46
C LYS A 293 -9.51 -18.18 14.78
N PRO A 294 -8.51 -18.88 15.35
CA PRO A 294 -7.21 -19.00 14.72
C PRO A 294 -7.28 -19.88 13.47
N ILE A 295 -6.39 -19.61 12.52
CA ILE A 295 -6.32 -20.33 11.24
C ILE A 295 -5.05 -21.17 11.11
N LYS A 296 -5.14 -22.22 10.29
CA LYS A 296 -4.03 -23.07 9.87
C LYS A 296 -3.58 -22.67 8.48
N LEU A 297 -2.27 -22.52 8.30
CA LEU A 297 -1.68 -22.08 7.05
C LEU A 297 -1.01 -23.23 6.30
N TYR A 298 -1.29 -23.34 5.01
CA TYR A 298 -0.60 -24.25 4.11
C TYR A 298 0.53 -23.52 3.38
N CYS A 299 1.73 -24.08 3.36
CA CYS A 299 2.86 -23.51 2.65
C CYS A 299 3.44 -24.51 1.64
N ASP A 300 3.36 -24.17 0.35
CA ASP A 300 4.09 -24.84 -0.73
C ASP A 300 5.16 -23.90 -1.29
N PRO A 301 6.46 -24.09 -0.99
CA PRO A 301 7.53 -23.21 -1.45
C PRO A 301 7.74 -23.26 -2.98
N LYS A 302 7.10 -24.19 -3.70
CA LYS A 302 7.17 -24.26 -5.16
C LYS A 302 6.27 -23.23 -5.85
N ARG A 303 5.33 -22.63 -5.13
CA ARG A 303 4.40 -21.62 -5.65
C ARG A 303 4.59 -20.32 -4.89
N PHE A 304 4.71 -19.23 -5.63
CA PHE A 304 4.85 -17.89 -5.08
C PHE A 304 3.72 -16.99 -5.55
N ARG A 305 3.36 -16.00 -4.72
CA ARG A 305 2.31 -15.02 -5.05
C ARG A 305 2.84 -13.90 -5.95
N ALA A 306 4.04 -13.43 -5.63
CA ALA A 306 4.70 -12.32 -6.30
C ALA A 306 6.22 -12.44 -6.14
N ALA A 307 6.94 -11.71 -6.98
CA ALA A 307 8.39 -11.65 -7.04
C ALA A 307 8.86 -10.18 -7.08
N PRO A 308 10.13 -9.89 -6.72
CA PRO A 308 10.71 -8.57 -6.88
C PRO A 308 10.52 -8.04 -8.29
N PHE A 309 10.29 -6.73 -8.40
CA PHE A 309 10.01 -6.03 -9.67
C PHE A 309 8.72 -6.45 -10.40
N GLY A 310 7.91 -7.34 -9.80
CA GLY A 310 6.55 -7.61 -10.26
C GLY A 310 5.53 -6.60 -9.72
N THR A 311 4.25 -6.97 -9.79
CA THR A 311 3.12 -6.13 -9.37
C THR A 311 2.60 -6.46 -7.97
N GLY A 312 3.33 -7.27 -7.19
CA GLY A 312 2.85 -7.80 -5.91
C GLY A 312 2.51 -6.74 -4.85
N ASN A 313 3.15 -5.57 -4.94
CA ASN A 313 2.89 -4.42 -4.08
C ASN A 313 1.72 -3.52 -4.56
N MET A 314 1.04 -3.90 -5.65
CA MET A 314 -0.13 -3.22 -6.19
C MET A 314 -1.38 -4.09 -6.06
N LYS A 315 -2.56 -3.46 -5.99
CA LYS A 315 -3.83 -4.16 -5.78
C LYS A 315 -4.54 -4.46 -7.11
N ILE A 316 -3.83 -5.19 -7.97
CA ILE A 316 -4.23 -5.54 -9.35
C ILE A 316 -4.92 -6.90 -9.37
N GLY A 317 -5.99 -7.05 -10.17
CA GLY A 317 -6.75 -8.31 -10.28
C GLY A 317 -5.90 -9.53 -10.62
N GLY A 318 -4.94 -9.36 -11.53
CA GLY A 318 -3.97 -10.40 -11.93
C GLY A 318 -3.11 -10.99 -10.80
N ASN A 319 -2.99 -10.30 -9.65
CA ASN A 319 -2.28 -10.83 -8.48
C ASN A 319 -3.11 -11.84 -7.66
N TYR A 320 -4.41 -11.98 -7.95
CA TYR A 320 -5.35 -12.79 -7.17
C TYR A 320 -5.83 -14.04 -7.91
N GLY A 321 -6.07 -13.96 -9.22
CA GLY A 321 -6.50 -15.12 -10.02
C GLY A 321 -5.61 -16.37 -9.83
N PRO A 322 -4.27 -16.24 -9.96
CA PRO A 322 -3.33 -17.35 -9.77
C PRO A 322 -3.29 -17.92 -8.35
N THR A 323 -3.86 -17.26 -7.35
CA THR A 323 -3.85 -17.75 -5.96
C THR A 323 -4.91 -18.80 -5.68
N ILE A 324 -5.96 -18.86 -6.52
CA ILE A 324 -7.13 -19.72 -6.29
C ILE A 324 -6.77 -21.21 -6.25
N PRO A 325 -6.02 -21.79 -7.21
CA PRO A 325 -5.74 -23.23 -7.21
C PRO A 325 -5.03 -23.73 -5.95
N LEU A 326 -4.02 -23.00 -5.45
CA LEU A 326 -3.32 -23.38 -4.21
C LEU A 326 -4.20 -23.18 -2.97
N SER A 327 -5.07 -22.17 -2.97
CA SER A 327 -6.00 -21.95 -1.87
C SER A 327 -7.06 -23.04 -1.78
N THR A 328 -7.54 -23.53 -2.93
CA THR A 328 -8.42 -24.71 -3.00
C THR A 328 -7.72 -25.96 -2.47
N GLU A 329 -6.49 -26.23 -2.93
CA GLU A 329 -5.69 -27.36 -2.44
C GLU A 329 -5.46 -27.29 -0.92
N ALA A 330 -5.16 -26.09 -0.39
CA ALA A 330 -5.01 -25.88 1.05
C ALA A 330 -6.31 -26.22 1.81
N ALA A 331 -7.46 -25.76 1.31
CA ALA A 331 -8.76 -26.02 1.90
C ALA A 331 -9.12 -27.51 1.90
N GLU A 332 -8.86 -28.23 0.79
CA GLU A 332 -9.05 -29.69 0.69
C GLU A 332 -8.20 -30.46 1.70
N LYS A 333 -7.01 -29.92 2.04
CA LYS A 333 -6.12 -30.47 3.07
C LYS A 333 -6.46 -30.01 4.49
N GLY A 334 -7.52 -29.22 4.69
CA GLY A 334 -7.97 -28.75 6.00
C GLY A 334 -7.29 -27.46 6.51
N TYR A 335 -6.57 -26.74 5.65
CA TYR A 335 -5.95 -25.45 5.96
C TYR A 335 -6.80 -24.30 5.43
N GLN A 336 -6.94 -23.22 6.20
CA GLN A 336 -7.87 -22.14 5.87
C GLN A 336 -7.26 -21.09 4.93
N GLN A 337 -5.94 -20.95 4.91
CA GLN A 337 -5.22 -19.97 4.08
C GLN A 337 -3.85 -20.49 3.66
N VAL A 338 -3.25 -19.81 2.68
CA VAL A 338 -1.90 -20.08 2.20
C VAL A 338 -0.90 -19.14 2.87
N LEU A 339 0.24 -19.66 3.34
CA LEU A 339 1.42 -18.86 3.65
C LEU A 339 2.27 -18.71 2.39
N TRP A 340 2.41 -17.48 1.90
CA TRP A 340 3.19 -17.18 0.70
C TRP A 340 4.65 -16.96 1.03
N LEU A 341 5.52 -17.64 0.29
CA LEU A 341 6.96 -17.43 0.31
C LEU A 341 7.45 -16.92 -1.04
N TRP A 342 8.51 -16.12 -1.00
CA TRP A 342 9.39 -15.89 -2.14
C TRP A 342 10.73 -16.55 -1.83
N LYS A 343 11.03 -17.68 -2.48
CA LYS A 343 12.10 -18.59 -2.05
C LYS A 343 11.88 -19.05 -0.60
N ASP A 344 12.74 -18.63 0.33
CA ASP A 344 12.61 -18.90 1.77
C ASP A 344 12.11 -17.70 2.58
N GLU A 345 11.83 -16.57 1.92
CA GLU A 345 11.39 -15.32 2.54
C GLU A 345 9.87 -15.35 2.75
N VAL A 346 9.42 -15.04 3.97
CA VAL A 346 8.01 -14.94 4.31
C VAL A 346 7.44 -13.65 3.73
N CYS A 347 6.33 -13.77 2.99
CA CYS A 347 5.67 -12.63 2.35
C CYS A 347 4.36 -12.25 3.05
N GLU A 348 3.33 -13.07 2.88
CA GLU A 348 1.93 -12.74 3.21
C GLU A 348 1.14 -14.01 3.57
N VAL A 349 -0.04 -13.85 4.17
CA VAL A 349 -0.99 -14.92 4.46
C VAL A 349 -2.28 -14.68 3.68
N GLY A 350 -2.53 -15.53 2.68
CA GLY A 350 -3.68 -15.37 1.80
C GLY A 350 -3.68 -14.01 1.10
N THR A 351 -4.59 -13.14 1.51
CA THR A 351 -4.72 -11.74 1.02
C THR A 351 -4.37 -10.69 2.07
N SER A 352 -3.72 -11.10 3.17
CA SER A 352 -3.36 -10.27 4.33
C SER A 352 -1.84 -10.24 4.54
N ASN A 353 -1.34 -9.15 5.12
CA ASN A 353 0.04 -9.10 5.60
C ASN A 353 0.22 -10.02 6.82
N ILE A 354 1.45 -10.36 7.19
CA ILE A 354 1.74 -11.24 8.32
C ILE A 354 2.66 -10.56 9.34
N PHE A 355 2.43 -10.87 10.62
CA PHE A 355 3.23 -10.42 11.75
C PHE A 355 3.62 -11.60 12.64
N PHE A 356 4.81 -11.50 13.23
CA PHE A 356 5.29 -12.41 14.27
C PHE A 356 5.66 -11.59 15.50
N TYR A 357 5.14 -12.00 16.66
CA TYR A 357 5.55 -11.46 17.95
C TYR A 357 6.34 -12.54 18.69
N TRP A 358 7.60 -12.24 19.01
CA TRP A 358 8.52 -13.22 19.56
C TRP A 358 9.57 -12.61 20.49
N ILE A 359 10.41 -13.46 21.07
CA ILE A 359 11.70 -13.10 21.64
C ILE A 359 12.76 -13.29 20.54
N ASN A 360 13.44 -12.22 20.12
CA ASN A 360 14.47 -12.28 19.08
C ASN A 360 15.75 -12.98 19.58
N GLU A 361 16.75 -13.14 18.72
CA GLU A 361 18.01 -13.82 19.07
C GLU A 361 18.84 -13.09 20.15
N ASN A 362 18.57 -11.80 20.37
CA ASN A 362 19.20 -11.00 21.43
C ASN A 362 18.42 -11.06 22.75
N GLY A 363 17.33 -11.84 22.84
CA GLY A 363 16.50 -11.93 24.04
C GLY A 363 15.46 -10.80 24.19
N GLU A 364 15.26 -9.98 23.17
CA GLU A 364 14.32 -8.84 23.24
C GLU A 364 12.95 -9.23 22.68
N LYS A 365 11.88 -8.72 23.29
CA LYS A 365 10.53 -8.80 22.69
C LYS A 365 10.48 -7.95 21.43
N GLU A 366 10.04 -8.56 20.33
CA GLU A 366 9.98 -7.91 19.03
C GLU A 366 8.70 -8.32 18.27
N LEU A 367 7.99 -7.32 17.75
CA LEU A 367 6.99 -7.49 16.71
C LEU A 367 7.66 -7.23 15.36
N VAL A 368 7.69 -8.24 14.50
CA VAL A 368 8.33 -8.16 13.19
C VAL A 368 7.31 -8.44 12.07
N THR A 369 7.47 -7.74 10.95
CA THR A 369 6.73 -8.00 9.72
C THR A 369 7.67 -7.90 8.51
N PRO A 370 7.39 -8.64 7.42
CA PRO A 370 8.13 -8.50 6.17
C PRO A 370 8.22 -7.05 5.66
N SER A 371 9.40 -6.63 5.20
CA SER A 371 9.66 -5.26 4.69
C SER A 371 9.02 -4.99 3.32
N LEU A 372 8.52 -3.78 3.11
CA LEU A 372 8.00 -3.31 1.82
C LEU A 372 9.11 -3.03 0.78
N GLU A 373 10.36 -2.87 1.21
CA GLU A 373 11.52 -2.67 0.32
C GLU A 373 11.73 -3.83 -0.67
N SER A 374 11.20 -5.00 -0.32
CA SER A 374 11.17 -6.19 -1.16
C SER A 374 10.42 -6.01 -2.49
N GLY A 375 9.46 -5.07 -2.53
CA GLY A 375 8.67 -4.75 -3.73
C GLY A 375 7.57 -5.77 -4.07
N TYR A 376 7.44 -6.88 -3.35
CA TYR A 376 6.45 -7.93 -3.63
C TYR A 376 5.39 -8.11 -2.54
N ILE A 377 5.33 -7.18 -1.58
CA ILE A 377 4.39 -7.20 -0.46
C ILE A 377 3.43 -6.03 -0.62
N LEU A 378 2.13 -6.29 -0.46
CA LEU A 378 1.13 -5.25 -0.56
C LEU A 378 1.24 -4.34 0.67
N PRO A 379 1.39 -3.01 0.52
CA PRO A 379 1.35 -2.07 1.64
C PRO A 379 -0.04 -2.03 2.26
N GLY A 380 -0.36 -2.93 3.18
CA GLY A 380 -1.66 -2.97 3.87
C GLY A 380 -1.91 -1.74 4.73
N VAL A 381 -3.11 -1.15 4.63
CA VAL A 381 -3.53 -0.06 5.53
C VAL A 381 -3.54 -0.57 6.98
N THR A 382 -4.08 -1.76 7.24
CA THR A 382 -4.08 -2.36 8.58
C THR A 382 -2.66 -2.69 9.07
N ARG A 383 -1.77 -3.15 8.18
CA ARG A 383 -0.35 -3.38 8.50
C ARG A 383 0.31 -2.09 8.98
N ASP A 384 0.16 -1.01 8.22
CA ASP A 384 0.72 0.29 8.59
C ASP A 384 0.11 0.82 9.90
N SER A 385 -1.20 0.65 10.11
CA SER A 385 -1.84 1.01 11.38
C SER A 385 -1.27 0.24 12.57
N ILE A 386 -1.03 -1.06 12.45
CA ILE A 386 -0.44 -1.87 13.52
C ILE A 386 0.99 -1.42 13.83
N LEU A 387 1.80 -1.14 12.81
CA LEU A 387 3.15 -0.61 12.98
C LEU A 387 3.13 0.74 13.71
N ASP A 388 2.26 1.65 13.30
CA ASP A 388 2.14 2.97 13.92
C ASP A 388 1.68 2.89 15.38
N ILE A 389 0.63 2.11 15.66
CA ILE A 389 0.12 1.87 17.02
C ILE A 389 1.24 1.30 17.91
N THR A 390 1.87 0.21 17.48
CA THR A 390 2.83 -0.52 18.32
C THR A 390 4.13 0.25 18.54
N ARG A 391 4.58 1.02 17.54
CA ARG A 391 5.67 2.00 17.72
C ARG A 391 5.31 3.07 18.73
N SER A 392 4.07 3.59 18.69
CA SER A 392 3.61 4.61 19.64
C SER A 392 3.54 4.09 21.08
N TRP A 393 3.26 2.80 21.28
CA TRP A 393 3.24 2.18 22.61
C TRP A 393 4.62 2.06 23.24
N GLY A 394 5.68 1.90 22.44
CA GLY A 394 7.06 1.81 22.94
C GLY A 394 7.36 0.62 23.86
N ARG A 395 6.51 -0.42 23.87
CA ARG A 395 6.59 -1.55 24.81
C ARG A 395 7.60 -2.63 24.40
N PHE A 396 7.92 -2.71 23.12
CA PHE A 396 8.79 -3.73 22.51
C PHE A 396 9.36 -3.21 21.20
N LYS A 397 10.35 -3.91 20.66
CA LYS A 397 10.95 -3.58 19.36
C LYS A 397 9.95 -3.81 18.23
N VAL A 398 9.89 -2.90 17.26
CA VAL A 398 9.04 -3.05 16.06
C VAL A 398 9.92 -2.97 14.82
N SER A 399 9.94 -4.05 14.04
CA SER A 399 10.88 -4.21 12.92
C SER A 399 10.17 -4.54 11.61
N GLU A 400 10.58 -3.87 10.55
CA GLU A 400 10.26 -4.23 9.17
C GLU A 400 11.53 -4.76 8.51
N ARG A 401 11.58 -6.06 8.18
CA ARG A 401 12.76 -6.67 7.55
C ARG A 401 12.41 -7.93 6.80
N ILE A 402 13.38 -8.49 6.07
CA ILE A 402 13.25 -9.84 5.53
C ILE A 402 13.20 -10.84 6.69
N ILE A 403 12.24 -11.75 6.63
CA ILE A 403 12.05 -12.85 7.59
C ILE A 403 12.14 -14.14 6.81
N LYS A 404 12.99 -15.06 7.25
CA LYS A 404 13.11 -16.38 6.62
C LYS A 404 12.21 -17.39 7.31
N MET A 405 11.61 -18.32 6.55
CA MET A 405 10.77 -19.36 7.14
C MET A 405 11.54 -20.24 8.15
N GLN A 406 12.84 -20.45 7.92
CA GLN A 406 13.70 -21.17 8.85
C GLN A 406 13.87 -20.45 10.20
N GLU A 407 13.85 -19.11 10.19
CA GLU A 407 13.90 -18.31 11.41
C GLU A 407 12.63 -18.50 12.26
N VAL A 408 11.47 -18.49 11.61
CA VAL A 408 10.17 -18.75 12.24
C VAL A 408 10.16 -20.14 12.86
N ILE A 409 10.57 -21.16 12.10
CA ILE A 409 10.64 -22.55 12.58
C ILE A 409 11.60 -22.70 13.76
N LYS A 410 12.76 -22.05 13.70
CA LYS A 410 13.73 -22.03 14.80
C LYS A 410 13.10 -21.41 16.05
N ALA A 411 12.44 -20.26 15.92
CA ALA A 411 11.76 -19.59 17.03
C ALA A 411 10.65 -20.44 17.67
N ILE A 412 9.89 -21.20 16.85
CA ILE A 412 8.89 -22.16 17.36
C ILE A 412 9.55 -23.26 18.19
N LYS A 413 10.60 -23.90 17.63
CA LYS A 413 11.30 -25.02 18.31
C LYS A 413 11.98 -24.60 19.61
N GLU A 414 12.46 -23.37 19.67
CA GLU A 414 13.12 -22.80 20.85
C GLU A 414 12.12 -22.19 21.85
N GLY A 415 10.81 -22.25 21.58
CA GLY A 415 9.79 -21.65 22.45
C GLY A 415 9.83 -20.11 22.50
N ARG A 416 10.45 -19.46 21.52
CA ARG A 416 10.58 -18.01 21.43
C ARG A 416 9.44 -17.32 20.68
N LEU A 417 8.74 -18.01 19.79
CA LEU A 417 7.55 -17.46 19.13
C LEU A 417 6.41 -17.35 20.15
N ILE A 418 5.86 -16.15 20.33
CA ILE A 418 4.78 -15.88 21.28
C ILE A 418 3.42 -15.89 20.56
N GLU A 419 3.29 -15.14 19.46
CA GLU A 419 2.06 -15.05 18.67
C GLU A 419 2.40 -14.84 17.18
N ALA A 420 1.52 -15.29 16.29
CA ALA A 420 1.55 -14.92 14.87
C ALA A 420 0.14 -14.59 14.40
N PHE A 421 0.01 -13.60 13.52
CA PHE A 421 -1.30 -13.20 13.00
C PHE A 421 -1.19 -12.56 11.60
N GLY A 422 -2.26 -12.70 10.82
CA GLY A 422 -2.50 -11.96 9.60
C GLY A 422 -3.14 -10.59 9.87
N ALA A 423 -2.95 -9.61 8.99
CA ALA A 423 -3.54 -8.28 9.07
C ALA A 423 -4.06 -7.78 7.72
N GLY A 424 -5.32 -7.34 7.68
CA GLY A 424 -5.97 -6.83 6.46
C GLY A 424 -7.39 -6.33 6.69
N THR A 425 -7.94 -5.50 5.79
CA THR A 425 -9.26 -4.84 5.98
C THR A 425 -10.40 -5.80 6.30
N ALA A 426 -10.40 -6.99 5.68
CA ALA A 426 -11.49 -7.95 5.83
C ALA A 426 -11.58 -8.50 7.26
N VAL A 427 -10.44 -8.88 7.84
CA VAL A 427 -10.32 -9.54 9.15
C VAL A 427 -9.87 -8.61 10.28
N ILE A 428 -9.34 -7.42 9.96
CA ILE A 428 -8.52 -6.57 10.83
C ILE A 428 -7.25 -7.31 11.25
N VAL A 429 -7.37 -8.28 12.14
CA VAL A 429 -6.32 -9.21 12.53
C VAL A 429 -6.87 -10.64 12.58
N CYS A 430 -6.06 -11.62 12.18
CA CYS A 430 -6.45 -13.02 12.13
C CYS A 430 -5.39 -13.88 12.82
N PRO A 431 -5.67 -14.48 13.99
CA PRO A 431 -4.69 -15.30 14.71
C PRO A 431 -4.29 -16.53 13.90
N ILE A 432 -3.04 -16.97 14.02
CA ILE A 432 -2.52 -18.17 13.35
C ILE A 432 -2.18 -19.21 14.42
N GLU A 433 -2.73 -20.41 14.31
CA GLU A 433 -2.43 -21.52 15.24
C GLU A 433 -1.41 -22.51 14.68
N LEU A 434 -1.20 -22.56 13.35
CA LEU A 434 -0.40 -23.61 12.74
C LEU A 434 0.15 -23.19 11.38
N PHE A 435 1.41 -23.57 11.14
CA PHE A 435 2.04 -23.54 9.82
C PHE A 435 2.34 -24.96 9.34
N HIS A 436 1.85 -25.34 8.17
CA HIS A 436 2.31 -26.54 7.47
C HIS A 436 3.40 -26.16 6.48
N TYR A 437 4.61 -26.69 6.69
CA TYR A 437 5.76 -26.41 5.85
C TYR A 437 6.62 -27.66 5.67
N GLN A 438 6.95 -27.99 4.42
CA GLN A 438 7.77 -29.16 4.05
C GLN A 438 7.28 -30.48 4.66
N GLY A 439 5.96 -30.71 4.64
CA GLY A 439 5.35 -31.95 5.12
C GLY A 439 5.24 -32.06 6.64
N LYS A 440 5.53 -30.98 7.38
CA LYS A 440 5.44 -30.95 8.83
C LYS A 440 4.58 -29.78 9.31
N ASP A 441 3.79 -30.04 10.35
CA ASP A 441 3.04 -29.02 11.06
C ASP A 441 3.88 -28.43 12.21
N TYR A 442 3.82 -27.10 12.33
CA TYR A 442 4.45 -26.32 13.37
C TYR A 442 3.39 -25.47 14.07
N ASN A 443 3.13 -25.79 15.34
CA ASN A 443 2.11 -25.11 16.13
C ASN A 443 2.62 -23.74 16.60
N VAL A 444 1.72 -22.77 16.60
CA VAL A 444 1.89 -21.44 17.20
C VAL A 444 1.14 -21.41 18.53
N PRO A 445 1.72 -20.85 19.60
CA PRO A 445 1.01 -20.72 20.87
C PRO A 445 -0.28 -19.89 20.72
N ILE A 446 -1.37 -20.39 21.31
CA ILE A 446 -2.67 -19.73 21.38
C ILE A 446 -3.18 -19.82 22.81
N ASP A 447 -3.76 -18.73 23.32
CA ASP A 447 -4.53 -18.78 24.55
C ASP A 447 -5.90 -19.41 24.23
N PRO A 448 -6.26 -20.56 24.82
CA PRO A 448 -7.50 -21.28 24.48
C PRO A 448 -8.76 -20.50 24.87
N GLN A 449 -8.69 -19.58 25.85
CA GLN A 449 -9.84 -18.77 26.26
C GLN A 449 -10.07 -17.61 25.29
N ILE A 450 -8.99 -16.98 24.83
CA ILE A 450 -9.05 -15.84 23.91
C ILE A 450 -9.18 -16.32 22.46
N ARG A 451 -8.73 -17.55 22.18
CA ARG A 451 -8.54 -18.13 20.84
C ARG A 451 -7.59 -17.31 19.97
N ALA A 452 -6.68 -16.59 20.60
CA ALA A 452 -5.63 -15.80 19.98
C ALA A 452 -4.51 -15.58 21.00
N GLY A 453 -3.48 -14.87 20.60
CA GLY A 453 -2.60 -14.26 21.59
C GLY A 453 -3.12 -12.91 22.08
N ARG A 454 -2.56 -12.42 23.19
CA ARG A 454 -3.02 -11.21 23.89
C ARG A 454 -2.78 -9.95 23.06
N LEU A 455 -1.62 -9.84 22.41
CA LEU A 455 -1.31 -8.68 21.56
C LEU A 455 -2.27 -8.63 20.37
N THR A 456 -2.54 -9.79 19.76
CA THR A 456 -3.47 -9.90 18.63
C THR A 456 -4.87 -9.40 19.03
N LYS A 457 -5.37 -9.79 20.20
CA LYS A 457 -6.68 -9.33 20.73
C LYS A 457 -6.69 -7.83 21.07
N GLU A 458 -5.64 -7.32 21.72
CA GLU A 458 -5.51 -5.90 22.04
C GLU A 458 -5.51 -5.03 20.78
N LEU A 459 -4.81 -5.46 19.71
CA LEU A 459 -4.81 -4.76 18.43
C LEU A 459 -6.17 -4.78 17.74
N LEU A 460 -6.89 -5.91 17.79
CA LEU A 460 -8.25 -5.99 17.25
C LEU A 460 -9.14 -4.95 17.92
N GLU A 461 -9.17 -4.94 19.25
CA GLU A 461 -10.01 -4.05 20.05
C GLU A 461 -9.64 -2.59 19.82
N PHE A 462 -8.35 -2.25 19.85
CA PHE A 462 -7.89 -0.89 19.61
C PHE A 462 -8.33 -0.35 18.24
N ILE A 463 -8.21 -1.16 17.18
CA ILE A 463 -8.62 -0.74 15.83
C ILE A 463 -10.15 -0.67 15.72
N GLN A 464 -10.88 -1.62 16.33
CA GLN A 464 -12.34 -1.59 16.34
C GLN A 464 -12.89 -0.37 17.10
N ASP A 465 -12.31 -0.01 18.24
CA ASP A 465 -12.70 1.19 18.98
C ASP A 465 -12.61 2.44 18.10
N ILE A 466 -11.58 2.51 17.24
CA ILE A 466 -11.44 3.62 16.29
C ILE A 466 -12.53 3.58 15.20
N GLN A 467 -12.75 2.40 14.63
CA GLN A 467 -13.71 2.17 13.54
C GLN A 467 -15.14 2.50 13.97
N TYR A 468 -15.55 2.06 15.16
CA TYR A 468 -16.90 2.27 15.71
C TYR A 468 -17.08 3.60 16.46
N GLY A 469 -16.02 4.38 16.65
CA GLY A 469 -16.09 5.70 17.25
C GLY A 469 -16.07 5.72 18.78
N ASP A 470 -15.63 4.62 19.41
CA ASP A 470 -15.37 4.54 20.85
C ASP A 470 -14.03 5.21 21.22
N ARG A 471 -13.16 5.41 20.22
CA ARG A 471 -11.85 6.05 20.36
C ARG A 471 -11.52 6.90 19.15
N ASP A 472 -10.99 8.10 19.39
CA ASP A 472 -10.34 8.89 18.34
C ASP A 472 -8.82 8.65 18.40
N TYR A 473 -8.17 8.63 17.23
CA TYR A 473 -6.73 8.38 17.08
C TYR A 473 -6.20 9.08 15.85
N LYS A 474 -5.35 10.10 16.05
CA LYS A 474 -4.76 10.93 15.00
C LYS A 474 -5.83 11.45 14.03
N ASN A 475 -5.60 11.31 12.73
CA ASN A 475 -6.47 11.71 11.63
C ASN A 475 -6.97 10.48 10.83
N TRP A 476 -7.13 9.34 11.49
CA TRP A 476 -7.49 8.08 10.83
C TRP A 476 -8.97 7.93 10.51
N GLN A 477 -9.77 8.88 10.97
CA GLN A 477 -11.22 8.88 10.86
C GLN A 477 -11.62 9.88 9.77
N THR A 478 -12.50 9.46 8.87
CA THR A 478 -13.26 10.39 8.01
C THR A 478 -14.73 10.25 8.39
N ASP A 479 -15.25 11.25 9.09
CA ASP A 479 -16.65 11.29 9.51
C ASP A 479 -17.52 11.85 8.40
N ILE A 480 -18.50 11.07 7.97
CA ILE A 480 -19.53 11.44 6.99
C ILE A 480 -20.67 12.11 7.75
N LYS A 481 -20.89 13.38 7.46
CA LYS A 481 -22.06 14.11 7.95
C LYS A 481 -23.27 13.67 7.14
N ILE A 482 -24.21 13.01 7.82
CA ILE A 482 -25.49 12.58 7.28
C ILE A 482 -26.48 13.72 7.34
#